data_AF-A0A2T4JNM1-F1
#
_entry.id   AF-A0A2T4JNM1-F1
#
_cell.length_a   1.000
_cell.length_b   1.000
_cell.length_c   1.000
_cell.angle_alpha   90.00
_cell.angle_beta   90.00
_cell.angle_gamma   90.00
#
_symmetry.space_group_name_H-M   'P 1'
#
loop_
_entity.id
_entity.type
_entity.pdbx_description
1 polymer ?
#
loop_
_entity_poly.entity_id
_entity_poly.type
_entity_poly.pdbx_seq_one_letter_code
_entity_poly.pdbx_strand_id
1 'polypeptide(L)'
;MSYATAADITELYGQNALVVADHDRDGDPDMAAVDRALLMATGEMETYLARRYTLPLPMVPSHLVQLCVDIALYRLALSADVASDEHRRRYEDALAVLSKIADG
;
A
#
# COMPACT_ATOMS: atom_id res chain seq x y z
N MET A 1 8.39 -10.75 0.83
CA MET A 1 7.16 -10.85 0.03
C MET A 1 6.26 -9.71 0.46
N SER A 2 5.53 -9.11 -0.48
CA SER A 2 4.58 -8.04 -0.18
C SER A 2 3.39 -8.56 0.62
N TYR A 3 2.79 -7.72 1.47
CA TYR A 3 1.57 -8.08 2.21
C TYR A 3 0.30 -8.03 1.37
N ALA A 4 0.31 -7.28 0.28
CA ALA A 4 -0.77 -7.21 -0.69
C ALA A 4 -0.24 -7.45 -2.11
N THR A 5 -1.15 -7.78 -3.02
CA THR A 5 -0.91 -8.03 -4.44
C THR A 5 -1.72 -7.06 -5.30
N ALA A 6 -1.39 -6.94 -6.59
CA ALA A 6 -2.16 -6.14 -7.53
C ALA A 6 -3.63 -6.62 -7.66
N ALA A 7 -3.89 -7.91 -7.42
CA ALA A 7 -5.25 -8.45 -7.38
C ALA A 7 -6.05 -7.85 -6.21
N ASP A 8 -5.44 -7.72 -5.02
CA ASP A 8 -6.08 -7.11 -3.85
C ASP A 8 -6.41 -5.64 -4.10
N ILE A 9 -5.54 -4.90 -4.81
CA ILE A 9 -5.83 -3.51 -5.23
C ILE A 9 -7.08 -3.48 -6.11
N THR A 10 -7.15 -4.39 -7.08
CA THR A 10 -8.27 -4.48 -8.02
C THR A 10 -9.57 -4.89 -7.33
N GLU A 11 -9.50 -5.77 -6.33
CA GLU A 11 -10.66 -6.21 -5.55
C GLU A 11 -11.18 -5.11 -4.62
N LEU A 12 -10.28 -4.34 -4.00
CA LEU A 12 -10.65 -3.28 -3.04
C LEU A 12 -11.10 -1.98 -3.72
N TYR A 13 -10.42 -1.58 -4.79
CA TYR A 13 -10.61 -0.26 -5.43
C TYR A 13 -11.09 -0.33 -6.88
N GLY A 14 -11.17 -1.52 -7.47
CA GLY A 14 -11.53 -1.72 -8.87
C GLY A 14 -10.36 -1.55 -9.83
N GLN A 15 -10.57 -1.92 -11.10
CA GLN A 15 -9.55 -1.85 -12.17
C GLN A 15 -9.00 -0.44 -12.40
N ASN A 16 -9.81 0.60 -12.16
CA ASN A 16 -9.40 1.99 -12.39
C ASN A 16 -8.34 2.48 -11.39
N ALA A 17 -8.16 1.79 -10.25
CA ALA A 17 -7.17 2.19 -9.26
C ALA A 17 -5.73 1.97 -9.74
N LEU A 18 -5.53 0.99 -10.64
CA LEU A 18 -4.24 0.72 -11.24
C LEU A 18 -3.82 1.78 -12.25
N VAL A 19 -4.76 2.58 -12.78
CA VAL A 19 -4.46 3.70 -13.71
C VAL A 19 -3.56 4.75 -13.05
N VAL A 20 -3.54 4.84 -11.72
CA VAL A 20 -2.61 5.72 -10.99
C VAL A 20 -1.16 5.23 -11.10
N ALA A 21 -0.94 3.94 -11.42
CA ALA A 21 0.36 3.35 -11.69
C ALA A 21 0.80 3.46 -13.15
N ASP A 22 -0.02 4.01 -14.04
CA ASP A 22 0.35 4.30 -15.43
C ASP A 22 1.28 5.53 -15.45
N HIS A 23 2.59 5.29 -15.42
CA HIS A 23 3.59 6.35 -15.37
C HIS A 23 3.97 6.89 -16.76
N ASP A 24 3.89 6.08 -17.81
CA ASP A 24 4.22 6.49 -19.17
C ASP A 24 3.01 6.99 -19.99
N ARG A 25 1.81 6.92 -19.40
CA ARG A 25 0.52 7.32 -19.97
C ARG A 25 0.19 6.55 -21.24
N ASP A 26 0.61 5.29 -21.31
CA ASP A 26 0.29 4.39 -22.41
C ASP A 26 -1.13 3.79 -22.30
N GLY A 27 -1.77 3.97 -21.14
CA GLY A 27 -3.11 3.49 -20.82
C GLY A 27 -3.13 2.14 -20.11
N ASP A 28 -1.96 1.51 -19.91
CA ASP A 28 -1.78 0.26 -19.17
C ASP A 28 -1.04 0.51 -17.85
N PRO A 29 -1.45 -0.14 -16.74
CA PRO A 29 -0.78 0.03 -15.47
C PRO A 29 0.59 -0.67 -15.46
N ASP A 30 1.64 0.07 -15.06
CA ASP A 30 2.97 -0.50 -14.85
C ASP A 30 2.98 -1.47 -13.67
N MET A 31 2.77 -2.77 -13.94
CA MET A 31 2.77 -3.82 -12.92
C MET A 31 4.07 -3.85 -12.11
N ALA A 32 5.21 -3.50 -12.73
CA ALA A 32 6.49 -3.38 -12.03
C ALA A 32 6.52 -2.21 -11.03
N ALA A 33 5.85 -1.10 -11.35
CA ALA A 33 5.71 0.02 -10.43
C ALA A 33 4.78 -0.33 -9.27
N VAL A 34 3.68 -1.03 -9.55
CA VAL A 34 2.74 -1.55 -8.53
C VAL A 34 3.46 -2.49 -7.57
N ASP A 35 4.19 -3.49 -8.07
CA ASP A 35 4.93 -4.44 -7.24
C ASP A 35 5.99 -3.74 -6.38
N ARG A 36 6.69 -2.75 -6.94
CA ARG A 36 7.67 -1.94 -6.20
C ARG A 36 7.01 -1.12 -5.10
N ALA A 37 5.85 -0.51 -5.37
CA ALA A 37 5.11 0.27 -4.39
C ALA A 37 4.61 -0.62 -3.24
N LEU A 38 4.07 -1.80 -3.55
CA LEU A 38 3.64 -2.81 -2.57
C LEU A 38 4.80 -3.30 -1.70
N LEU A 39 5.98 -3.54 -2.30
CA LEU A 39 7.16 -3.96 -1.56
C LEU A 39 7.64 -2.87 -0.58
N MET A 40 7.65 -1.61 -1.02
CA MET A 40 8.02 -0.48 -0.17
C MET A 40 7.01 -0.24 0.96
N ALA A 41 5.72 -0.33 0.65
CA ALA A 41 4.65 -0.26 1.65
C ALA A 41 4.81 -1.35 2.71
N THR A 42 5.11 -2.58 2.28
CA THR A 42 5.35 -3.71 3.19
C THR A 42 6.54 -3.46 4.11
N GLY A 43 7.69 -3.00 3.58
CA GLY A 43 8.86 -2.70 4.41
C GLY A 43 8.62 -1.58 5.43
N GLU A 44 7.80 -0.60 5.07
CA GLU A 44 7.37 0.46 5.98
C GLU A 44 6.48 -0.10 7.10
N MET A 45 5.46 -0.88 6.76
CA MET A 45 4.59 -1.56 7.74
C MET A 45 5.40 -2.48 8.68
N GLU A 46 6.37 -3.22 8.14
CA GLU A 46 7.25 -4.10 8.91
C GLU A 46 8.05 -3.34 9.97
N THR A 47 8.42 -2.09 9.72
CA THR A 47 9.14 -1.27 10.71
C THR A 47 8.29 -1.00 11.96
N TYR A 48 6.97 -0.82 11.79
CA TYR A 48 6.03 -0.66 12.92
C TYR A 48 5.73 -2.00 13.57
N LEU A 49 5.45 -3.04 12.78
CA LEU A 49 5.09 -4.37 13.28
C LEU A 49 6.25 -5.06 14.01
N ALA A 50 7.50 -4.86 13.57
CA ALA A 50 8.69 -5.44 14.20
C ALA A 50 8.89 -5.01 15.66
N ARG A 51 8.25 -3.92 16.10
CA ARG A 51 8.29 -3.51 17.52
C ARG A 51 7.58 -4.49 18.45
N ARG A 52 6.56 -5.20 17.94
CA ARG A 52 5.67 -6.03 18.75
C ARG A 52 5.55 -7.47 18.27
N TYR A 53 5.71 -7.70 16.97
CA TYR A 53 5.58 -9.00 16.33
C TYR A 53 6.92 -9.47 15.77
N THR A 54 7.13 -10.79 15.78
CA THR A 54 8.26 -11.41 15.10
C THR A 54 7.94 -11.56 13.61
N LEU A 55 8.82 -11.05 12.77
CA LEU A 55 8.70 -11.13 11.31
C LEU A 55 9.53 -12.30 10.75
N PRO A 56 9.10 -12.93 9.64
CA PRO A 56 7.87 -12.65 8.89
C PRO A 56 6.61 -13.14 9.61
N LEU A 57 5.50 -12.41 9.45
CA LEU A 57 4.21 -12.81 10.01
C LEU A 57 3.75 -14.15 9.40
N PRO A 58 3.22 -15.10 10.20
CA PRO A 58 2.75 -16.39 9.68
C PRO A 58 1.48 -16.28 8.84
N MET A 59 0.65 -15.26 9.10
CA MET A 59 -0.50 -14.90 8.31
C MET A 59 -0.67 -13.38 8.30
N VAL A 60 -1.05 -12.83 7.15
CA VAL A 60 -1.35 -11.41 6.98
C VAL A 60 -2.87 -11.24 7.07
N PRO A 61 -3.40 -10.57 8.10
CA PRO A 61 -4.82 -10.26 8.19
C PRO A 61 -5.27 -9.36 7.03
N SER A 62 -6.52 -9.51 6.57
CA SER A 62 -7.10 -8.69 5.50
C SER A 62 -7.01 -7.18 5.78
N HIS A 63 -7.03 -6.77 7.04
CA HIS A 63 -6.84 -5.37 7.40
C HIS A 63 -5.42 -4.87 7.09
N LEU A 64 -4.37 -5.69 7.29
CA LEU A 64 -3.01 -5.32 6.87
C LEU A 64 -2.90 -5.26 5.34
N VAL A 65 -3.60 -6.13 4.62
CA VAL A 65 -3.67 -6.06 3.15
C VAL A 65 -4.23 -4.71 2.71
N GLN A 66 -5.36 -4.29 3.30
CA GLN A 66 -5.98 -2.99 2.99
C GLN A 66 -5.02 -1.82 3.29
N LEU A 67 -4.38 -1.81 4.46
CA LEU A 67 -3.40 -0.78 4.82
C LEU A 67 -2.20 -0.75 3.85
N CYS A 68 -1.72 -1.92 3.43
CA CYS A 68 -0.64 -2.02 2.45
C CYS A 68 -1.04 -1.44 1.09
N VAL A 69 -2.28 -1.69 0.65
CA VAL A 69 -2.83 -1.14 -0.58
C VAL A 69 -2.94 0.38 -0.50
N ASP A 70 -3.44 0.92 0.61
CA ASP A 70 -3.60 2.37 0.81
C ASP A 70 -2.26 3.11 0.75
N ILE A 71 -1.23 2.54 1.40
CA ILE A 71 0.14 3.09 1.36
C ILE A 71 0.73 2.99 -0.05
N ALA A 72 0.55 1.85 -0.72
CA ALA A 72 1.06 1.65 -2.08
C ALA A 72 0.40 2.61 -3.08
N LEU A 73 -0.92 2.80 -3.01
CA LEU A 73 -1.66 3.75 -3.84
C LEU A 73 -1.20 5.18 -3.63
N TYR A 74 -1.00 5.60 -2.38
CA TYR A 74 -0.46 6.93 -2.10
C TYR A 74 0.92 7.14 -2.73
N ARG A 75 1.81 6.14 -2.65
CA ARG A 75 3.15 6.20 -3.24
C ARG A 75 3.11 6.26 -4.77
N LEU A 76 2.21 5.50 -5.40
CA LEU A 76 2.00 5.55 -6.85
C LEU A 76 1.46 6.92 -7.27
N ALA A 77 0.44 7.43 -6.56
CA ALA A 77 -0.14 8.74 -6.81
C ALA A 77 0.88 9.87 -6.64
N LEU A 78 1.77 9.77 -5.64
CA LEU A 78 2.84 10.73 -5.43
C LEU A 78 3.87 10.69 -6.57
N SER A 79 4.18 9.49 -7.07
CA SER A 79 5.13 9.29 -8.16
C SER A 79 4.58 9.79 -9.51
N ALA A 80 3.26 9.73 -9.70
CA ALA A 80 2.54 10.28 -10.85
C ALA A 80 2.14 11.77 -10.69
N ASP A 81 2.49 12.42 -9.58
CA ASP A 81 2.10 13.80 -9.24
C ASP A 81 0.57 14.06 -9.26
N VAL A 82 -0.21 13.01 -8.96
CA VAL A 82 -1.68 13.01 -8.87
C VAL A 82 -2.18 12.69 -7.46
N ALA A 83 -1.31 12.83 -6.46
CA ALA A 83 -1.67 12.65 -5.06
C ALA A 83 -2.74 13.67 -4.65
N SER A 84 -3.87 13.18 -4.15
CA SER A 84 -4.97 14.00 -3.65
C SER A 84 -4.92 14.08 -2.13
N ASP A 85 -5.63 15.04 -1.55
CA ASP A 85 -5.80 15.12 -0.10
C ASP A 85 -6.46 13.86 0.48
N GLU A 86 -7.32 13.18 -0.30
CA GLU A 86 -7.91 11.91 0.11
C GLU A 86 -6.86 10.80 0.19
N HIS A 87 -5.98 10.67 -0.81
CA HIS A 87 -4.87 9.70 -0.78
C HIS A 87 -3.96 9.95 0.42
N ARG A 88 -3.66 11.22 0.70
CA ARG A 88 -2.86 11.61 1.85
C ARG A 88 -3.54 11.24 3.18
N ARG A 89 -4.84 11.53 3.33
CA ARG A 89 -5.59 11.18 4.55
C ARG A 89 -5.61 9.67 4.79
N ARG A 90 -5.87 8.86 3.76
CA ARG A 90 -5.84 7.39 3.88
C ARG A 90 -4.46 6.88 4.29
N TYR A 91 -3.40 7.46 3.73
CA TYR A 91 -2.03 7.15 4.13
C TYR A 91 -1.74 7.51 5.60
N GLU A 92 -2.11 8.71 6.03
CA GLU A 92 -1.95 9.17 7.41
C GLU A 92 -2.77 8.31 8.40
N ASP A 93 -4.01 7.95 8.04
CA ASP A 93 -4.86 7.05 8.81
C ASP A 93 -4.24 5.65 8.92
N ALA A 94 -3.68 5.14 7.83
CA ALA A 94 -3.01 3.84 7.82
C ALA A 94 -1.79 3.82 8.76
N LEU A 95 -0.97 4.87 8.71
CA LEU A 95 0.16 5.04 9.65
C LEU A 95 -0.32 5.18 11.10
N ALA A 96 -1.42 5.89 11.34
CA ALA A 96 -1.98 6.03 12.68
C ALA A 96 -2.46 4.68 13.24
N VAL A 97 -3.08 3.84 12.42
CA VAL A 97 -3.46 2.47 12.80
C VAL A 97 -2.23 1.62 13.09
N LEU A 98 -1.20 1.65 12.23
CA LEU A 98 0.05 0.91 12.44
C LEU A 98 0.76 1.35 13.73
N SER A 99 0.80 2.65 14.01
CA SER A 99 1.36 3.17 15.27
C SER A 99 0.57 2.67 16.47
N LYS A 100 -0.77 2.71 16.44
CA LYS A 100 -1.61 2.18 17.52
C LYS A 100 -1.38 0.68 17.74
N ILE A 101 -1.24 -0.10 16.68
CA ILE A 101 -0.92 -1.54 16.76
C ILE A 101 0.46 -1.75 17.40
N ALA A 102 1.44 -0.90 17.08
CA ALA A 102 2.77 -0.97 17.66
C ALA A 102 2.79 -0.55 19.14
N ASP A 103 2.02 0.48 19.50
CA ASP A 103 1.99 1.05 20.86
C ASP A 103 1.15 0.20 21.84
N GLY A 104 0.13 -0.52 21.36
CA GLY A 104 -0.65 -1.51 22.14
C GLY A 104 -1.98 -1.01 22.68
#